data_AF-A0A165U881-F1
#
_entry.id   AF-A0A165U881-F1
#
_cell.length_a   1.000
_cell.length_b   1.000
_cell.length_c   1.000
_cell.angle_alpha   90.00
_cell.angle_beta   90.00
_cell.angle_gamma   90.00
#
_symmetry.space_group_name_H-M   'P 1'
#
loop_
_entity.id
_entity.type
_entity.pdbx_description
1 polymer ?
#
loop_
_entity_poly.entity_id
_entity_poly.type
_entity_poly.pdbx_seq_one_letter_code
_entity_poly.pdbx_strand_id
1 'polypeptide(L)' 'MSQQEPQSPCIAVCALDENDVCIGCYRTADEITDWFMLDAEAKREIVKKANERRDEQSGGVRLL' A
#
# COMPACT_ATOMS: atom_id res chain seq x y z
N MET A 1 18.71 -14.71 -10.72
CA MET A 1 18.47 -13.30 -10.36
C MET A 1 17.26 -13.27 -9.45
N SER A 2 17.45 -13.41 -8.14
CA SER A 2 16.35 -13.49 -7.17
C SER A 2 15.99 -12.09 -6.72
N GLN A 3 15.16 -11.38 -7.50
CA GLN A 3 14.58 -10.13 -7.03
C GLN A 3 13.57 -10.46 -5.92
N GLN A 4 13.92 -10.15 -4.67
CA GLN A 4 13.09 -10.46 -3.51
C GLN A 4 11.76 -9.70 -3.57
N GLU A 5 10.65 -10.41 -3.33
CA GLU A 5 9.33 -9.79 -3.25
C GLU A 5 9.24 -8.88 -2.01
N PRO A 6 8.67 -7.67 -2.15
CA PRO A 6 8.45 -6.79 -1.01
C PRO A 6 7.38 -7.37 -0.08
N GLN A 7 7.49 -7.05 1.22
CA GLN A 7 6.46 -7.39 2.18
C GLN A 7 5.17 -6.60 1.91
N SER A 8 4.03 -7.26 2.09
CA SER A 8 2.72 -6.60 1.98
C SER A 8 2.55 -5.57 3.10
N PRO A 9 2.06 -4.36 2.82
CA PRO A 9 1.79 -3.33 3.84
C PRO A 9 0.46 -3.57 4.59
N CYS A 10 -0.19 -4.71 4.34
CA CYS A 10 -1.49 -5.04 4.93
C CYS A 10 -1.37 -5.24 6.45
N ILE A 11 -2.19 -4.53 7.22
CA ILE A 11 -2.28 -4.65 8.69
C ILE A 11 -3.48 -5.50 9.15
N ALA A 12 -4.04 -6.32 8.25
CA ALA A 12 -5.24 -7.12 8.47
C ALA A 12 -6.51 -6.31 8.86
N VAL A 13 -6.55 -5.04 8.46
CA VAL A 13 -7.75 -4.19 8.50
C VAL A 13 -8.22 -4.00 7.07
N CYS A 14 -9.47 -4.38 6.79
CA CYS A 14 -10.11 -4.19 5.49
C CYS A 14 -11.31 -3.26 5.66
N ALA A 15 -11.05 -1.96 5.57
CA ALA A 15 -12.06 -0.92 5.55
C ALA A 15 -11.62 0.12 4.52
N LEU A 16 -12.47 0.38 3.52
CA LEU A 16 -12.21 1.35 2.45
C LEU A 16 -12.92 2.67 2.77
N ASP A 17 -12.33 3.78 2.35
CA ASP A 17 -12.95 5.09 2.36
C ASP A 17 -13.84 5.33 1.11
N GLU A 18 -14.35 6.56 0.95
CA GLU A 18 -15.18 6.95 -0.19
C GLU A 18 -14.44 6.96 -1.55
N ASN A 19 -13.10 6.87 -1.54
CA ASN A 19 -12.25 6.82 -2.73
C ASN A 19 -11.70 5.41 -2.98
N ASP A 20 -12.28 4.38 -2.36
CA ASP A 20 -11.83 2.99 -2.43
C ASP A 20 -10.38 2.79 -1.96
N VAL A 21 -9.91 3.64 -1.04
CA VAL A 21 -8.59 3.50 -0.40
C VAL A 21 -8.75 2.86 0.98
N CYS A 22 -7.96 1.83 1.26
CA CYS A 22 -7.97 1.17 2.56
C CYS A 22 -7.42 2.10 3.65
N ILE A 23 -8.21 2.40 4.68
CA ILE A 23 -7.82 3.28 5.78
C ILE A 23 -6.71 2.71 6.67
N GLY A 24 -6.42 1.41 6.54
CA GLY A 24 -5.37 0.73 7.31
C GLY A 24 -4.04 0.62 6.59
N CYS A 25 -4.05 0.18 5.32
CA CYS A 25 -2.82 -0.06 4.54
C CYS A 25 -2.64 0.91 3.37
N TYR A 26 -3.59 1.83 3.14
CA TYR A 26 -3.53 2.92 2.16
C TYR A 26 -3.37 2.49 0.69
N ARG A 27 -3.57 1.20 0.40
CA ARG A 27 -3.72 0.68 -0.96
C ARG A 27 -5.14 0.93 -1.47
N THR A 28 -5.30 1.10 -2.79
CA THR A 28 -6.64 1.08 -3.43
C THR A 28 -7.23 -0.34 -3.43
N ALA A 29 -8.54 -0.44 -3.63
CA ALA A 29 -9.21 -1.72 -3.86
C ALA A 29 -8.60 -2.52 -5.03
N ASP A 30 -8.23 -1.84 -6.13
CA ASP A 30 -7.59 -2.46 -7.29
C ASP A 30 -6.20 -3.03 -6.93
N GLU A 31 -5.38 -2.25 -6.23
CA GLU A 31 -4.04 -2.69 -5.78
C GLU A 31 -4.11 -3.88 -4.80
N ILE A 32 -5.18 -3.95 -4.00
CA ILE A 32 -5.44 -5.08 -3.11
C ILE A 32 -5.78 -6.34 -3.93
N THR A 33 -6.64 -6.18 -4.93
CA THR A 33 -7.14 -7.29 -5.77
C THR A 33 -6.04 -7.84 -6.67
N ASP A 34 -5.24 -6.96 -7.28
CA ASP A 34 -4.21 -7.34 -8.24
C ASP A 34 -2.92 -7.85 -7.59
N TRP A 35 -2.73 -7.60 -6.29
CA TRP A 35 -1.46 -7.82 -5.58
C TRP A 35 -0.78 -9.15 -5.91
N PHE A 36 -1.52 -10.25 -5.91
CA PHE A 36 -0.94 -11.59 -6.10
C PHE A 36 -0.48 -11.87 -7.54
N MET A 37 -0.96 -11.09 -8.51
CA MET A 37 -0.63 -11.24 -9.93
C MET A 37 0.53 -10.34 -10.38
N LEU A 38 0.90 -9.37 -9.55
CA LEU A 38 1.94 -8.40 -9.87
C LEU A 38 3.35 -8.94 -9.64
N ASP A 39 4.31 -8.43 -10.42
CA ASP A 39 5.72 -8.69 -10.22
C ASP A 39 6.29 -7.88 -9.02
N ALA A 40 7.53 -8.18 -8.65
CA ALA A 40 8.17 -7.57 -7.51
C ALA A 40 8.38 -6.04 -7.68
N GLU A 41 8.51 -5.55 -8.91
CA GLU A 41 8.70 -4.12 -9.19
C GLU A 41 7.40 -3.34 -9.00
N ALA A 42 6.31 -3.82 -9.61
CA ALA A 42 4.99 -3.25 -9.44
C ALA A 42 4.54 -3.27 -7.96
N LYS A 43 4.82 -4.36 -7.24
CA LYS A 43 4.55 -4.44 -5.80
C LYS A 43 5.30 -3.37 -5.00
N ARG A 44 6.58 -3.11 -5.32
CA ARG A 44 7.37 -2.06 -4.64
C ARG A 44 6.79 -0.67 -4.88
N GLU A 45 6.37 -0.38 -6.10
CA GLU A 45 5.73 0.89 -6.44
C GLU A 45 4.39 1.08 -5.69
N ILE A 46 3.58 0.03 -5.57
CA ILE A 46 2.34 0.08 -4.77
C ILE A 46 2.65 0.39 -3.31
N VAL A 47 3.64 -0.28 -2.71
CA VAL A 47 4.02 -0.02 -1.32
C VAL A 47 4.49 1.42 -1.12
N LYS A 48 5.27 1.95 -2.07
CA LYS A 48 5.71 3.35 -2.05
C LYS A 48 4.52 4.31 -2.09
N LYS A 49 3.61 4.16 -3.05
CA LYS A 49 2.41 5.01 -3.20
C LYS A 49 1.46 4.91 -2.00
N ALA A 50 1.33 3.73 -1.40
CA ALA A 50 0.53 3.54 -0.19
C ALA A 50 1.12 4.31 0.99
N ASN A 51 2.45 4.30 1.15
CA ASN A 51 3.12 5.11 2.19
C ASN A 51 2.96 6.61 1.93
N GLU A 52 3.09 7.06 0.67
CA GLU A 52 2.88 8.48 0.30
C GLU A 52 1.45 8.93 0.69
N ARG A 53 0.43 8.15 0.33
CA ARG A 53 -0.97 8.41 0.73
C ARG A 53 -1.17 8.44 2.24
N ARG A 54 -0.53 7.52 2.98
CA ARG A 54 -0.57 7.54 4.45
C ARG A 54 -0.01 8.84 5.00
N ASP A 55 1.15 9.26 4.50
CA ASP A 55 1.86 10.43 5.02
C ASP A 55 1.09 11.73 4.72
N GLU A 56 0.43 11.82 3.57
CA GLU A 56 -0.50 12.90 3.21
C GLU A 56 -1.72 12.96 4.14
N GLN A 57 -2.34 11.81 4.44
CA GLN A 57 -3.52 11.74 5.32
C GLN A 57 -3.19 11.92 6.81
N SER A 58 -1.97 11.58 7.23
CA SER A 58 -1.56 11.61 8.64
C SER A 58 -1.07 12.99 9.11
N GLY A 59 -1.09 14.02 8.26
CA GLY A 59 -0.70 15.38 8.65
C GLY A 59 0.74 15.48 9.17
N GLY A 60 1.63 14.60 8.72
CA GLY A 60 3.06 14.65 9.03
C GLY A 60 3.45 14.20 10.45
N VAL A 61 3.28 12.92 10.78
CA VAL A 61 4.19 12.31 11.76
C VAL A 61 5.49 11.96 11.04
N ARG A 62 6.32 12.99 10.83
CA ARG A 62 7.73 12.78 10.49
C ARG A 62 8.38 12.21 11.74
N LEU A 63 8.52 10.89 11.82
CA LEU A 63 9.41 10.26 12.80
C LEU A 63 10.83 10.76 12.49
N LEU A 64 11.23 11.82 13.18
CA LEU A 64 12.62 12.22 13.36
C LEU A 64 13.34 11.17 14.23
#